data_AF-A0A9E2UCH8-F1
#
_entry.id   AF-A0A9E2UCH8-F1
#
_cell.length_a   1.000
_cell.length_b   1.000
_cell.length_c   1.000
_cell.angle_alpha   90.00
_cell.angle_beta   90.00
_cell.angle_gamma   90.00
#
_symmetry.space_group_name_H-M   'P 1'
#
loop_
_entity.id
_entity.type
_entity.pdbx_description
1 polymer ?
#
loop_
_entity_poly.entity_id
_entity_poly.type
_entity_poly.pdbx_seq_one_letter_code
_entity_poly.pdbx_strand_id
1 'polypeptide(L)'
;MLLTAAWRRLLVAGVAVAGLWAAVLWVAPSTPSTAPAQPPVQVAAEPEELPAPEHRALRAVVRSGETAPGGGRFDRFGVASQPIVAPVNASGQVAFYATVLHAAAREGIFLVQSGHVTKVAAFGDDLPGGGTLAEFAEQPLPALNSAGHVAFAAPIAGGRATEGVFLAGAEGLRAIALAGEDAPGLPTGVLVGFDAPALNDNDELAFVANVRRGRDMLDVLYFWNGRRLQRLVAEGDLLLRVGGKMDKIGAPALNNGGVIAFPAAIFRGPTLGGIFVAGARDLRLLVRAGDQTPGGAMILRFSERVTIDDEDGIAFGAYLGKEGGTREAVLRGEPDGLAEIAVEGAPAPGGGRYAGFGPWPTTASDGVTAFIAALDGEPGPLAAFAGVPGDIRRVATMGEALPQGGSIGRFALNSVAAAGPGGALTFATVAQNEGERNAIYCRCPGPGFKSN
;
A
#
# COMPACT_ATOMS: atom_id res chain seq x y z
N MET A 1 -57.48 -50.64 -8.17
CA MET A 1 -58.07 -49.33 -8.54
C MET A 1 -57.16 -48.21 -8.02
N LEU A 2 -56.13 -47.81 -8.77
CA LEU A 2 -55.26 -46.65 -8.45
C LEU A 2 -54.32 -46.28 -9.62
N LEU A 3 -54.65 -46.67 -10.85
CA LEU A 3 -53.85 -46.39 -12.06
C LEU A 3 -54.57 -45.52 -13.10
N THR A 4 -55.77 -45.03 -12.79
CA THR A 4 -56.56 -44.16 -13.68
C THR A 4 -56.57 -42.68 -13.26
N ALA A 5 -55.90 -42.32 -12.16
CA ALA A 5 -55.88 -40.95 -11.63
C ALA A 5 -54.63 -40.13 -12.00
N ALA A 6 -53.56 -40.76 -12.49
CA ALA A 6 -52.31 -40.07 -12.85
C ALA A 6 -52.31 -39.45 -14.27
N TRP A 7 -53.23 -39.88 -15.14
CA TRP A 7 -53.29 -39.42 -16.54
C TRP A 7 -54.12 -38.14 -16.77
N ARG A 8 -54.89 -37.68 -15.77
CA ARG A 8 -55.69 -36.45 -15.87
C ARG A 8 -54.97 -35.16 -15.45
N ARG A 9 -53.74 -35.24 -14.91
CA ARG A 9 -52.96 -34.07 -14.51
C ARG A 9 -51.82 -33.68 -15.47
N LEU A 10 -51.48 -34.55 -16.43
CA LEU A 10 -50.52 -34.23 -17.49
C LEU A 10 -51.18 -33.58 -18.73
N LEU A 11 -52.50 -33.67 -18.88
CA LEU A 11 -53.23 -33.06 -20.01
C LEU A 11 -53.60 -31.58 -19.79
N VAL A 12 -53.40 -31.02 -18.60
CA VAL A 12 -53.73 -29.60 -18.29
C VAL A 12 -52.52 -28.67 -18.43
N ALA A 13 -51.28 -29.19 -18.51
CA ALA A 13 -50.08 -28.39 -18.77
C ALA A 13 -49.73 -28.23 -20.26
N GLY A 14 -50.30 -29.05 -21.15
CA GLY A 14 -50.03 -29.00 -22.59
C GLY A 14 -50.85 -27.96 -23.38
N VAL A 15 -51.97 -27.48 -22.82
CA VAL A 15 -52.87 -26.54 -23.53
C VAL A 15 -52.47 -25.07 -23.31
N ALA A 16 -51.69 -24.76 -22.26
CA ALA A 16 -51.19 -23.40 -22.01
C ALA A 16 -49.98 -23.00 -22.89
N VAL A 17 -49.27 -23.97 -23.47
CA VAL A 17 -48.10 -23.71 -24.34
C VAL A 17 -48.50 -23.49 -25.81
N ALA A 18 -49.65 -24.02 -26.25
CA ALA A 18 -50.17 -23.81 -27.61
C ALA A 18 -50.86 -22.45 -27.80
N GLY A 19 -51.37 -21.83 -26.73
CA GLY A 19 -51.99 -20.50 -26.77
C GLY A 19 -50.99 -19.34 -26.88
N LEU A 20 -49.72 -19.56 -26.51
CA LEU A 20 -48.69 -18.52 -26.50
C LEU A 20 -48.02 -18.33 -27.88
N TRP A 21 -48.16 -19.28 -28.81
CA TRP A 21 -47.55 -19.23 -30.15
C TRP A 21 -48.49 -18.69 -31.25
N ALA A 22 -49.77 -18.47 -30.97
CA ALA A 22 -50.72 -17.91 -31.93
C ALA A 22 -50.76 -16.37 -31.98
N ALA A 23 -49.99 -15.68 -31.12
CA ALA A 23 -49.92 -14.21 -31.08
C ALA A 23 -48.70 -13.60 -31.81
N VAL A 24 -47.83 -14.42 -32.42
CA VAL A 24 -46.58 -13.96 -33.06
C VAL A 24 -46.68 -13.90 -34.61
N LEU A 25 -47.78 -14.34 -35.21
CA LEU A 25 -47.94 -14.35 -36.66
C LEU A 25 -49.29 -13.75 -37.06
N TRP A 26 -49.36 -12.42 -37.09
CA TRP A 26 -50.17 -11.64 -38.04
C TRP A 26 -49.82 -10.14 -37.92
N VAL A 27 -48.88 -9.70 -38.75
CA VAL A 27 -48.66 -8.30 -39.08
C VAL A 27 -49.10 -8.10 -40.52
N ALA A 28 -50.17 -7.33 -40.71
CA ALA A 28 -50.63 -6.89 -42.02
C ALA A 28 -49.74 -5.74 -42.55
N PRO A 29 -49.58 -5.57 -43.87
CA PRO A 29 -48.73 -4.53 -44.44
C PRO A 29 -49.39 -3.15 -44.30
N SER A 30 -48.75 -2.25 -43.55
CA SER A 30 -49.10 -0.83 -43.51
C SER A 30 -48.50 -0.07 -44.70
N THR A 31 -49.31 0.79 -45.31
CA THR A 31 -48.97 1.71 -46.40
C THR A 31 -47.78 2.63 -46.07
N PRO A 32 -46.94 3.02 -47.05
CA PRO A 32 -45.77 3.88 -46.80
C PRO A 32 -46.18 5.31 -46.48
N SER A 33 -45.72 5.82 -45.34
CA SER A 33 -45.75 7.25 -44.99
C SER A 33 -44.48 7.92 -45.51
N THR A 34 -44.63 8.95 -46.34
CA THR A 34 -43.55 9.84 -46.78
C THR A 34 -43.20 10.83 -45.66
N ALA A 35 -42.28 10.43 -44.78
CA ALA A 35 -41.56 11.32 -43.88
C ALA A 35 -40.09 11.42 -44.31
N PRO A 36 -39.43 12.59 -44.19
CA PRO A 36 -38.04 12.75 -44.61
C PRO A 36 -37.11 11.86 -43.78
N ALA A 37 -36.09 11.33 -44.44
CA ALA A 37 -35.16 10.34 -43.93
C ALA A 37 -34.61 10.70 -42.53
N GLN A 38 -34.91 9.86 -41.55
CA GLN A 38 -34.14 9.83 -40.31
C GLN A 38 -32.70 9.42 -40.63
N PRO A 39 -31.69 10.09 -40.05
CA PRO A 39 -30.29 9.67 -40.20
C PRO A 39 -30.13 8.24 -39.69
N PRO A 40 -29.21 7.44 -40.26
CA PRO A 40 -29.08 6.03 -39.94
C PRO A 40 -28.84 5.83 -38.44
N VAL A 41 -29.63 4.94 -37.84
CA VAL A 41 -29.40 4.44 -36.48
C VAL A 41 -28.04 3.76 -36.48
N GLN A 42 -27.05 4.40 -35.87
CA GLN A 42 -25.79 3.75 -35.55
C GLN A 42 -26.09 2.68 -34.50
N VAL A 43 -25.96 1.41 -34.89
CA VAL A 43 -25.78 0.33 -33.94
C VAL A 43 -24.54 0.69 -33.14
N ALA A 44 -24.69 0.92 -31.83
CA ALA A 44 -23.55 1.15 -30.96
C ALA A 44 -22.63 -0.07 -31.13
N ALA A 45 -21.44 0.16 -31.66
CA ALA A 45 -20.37 -0.81 -31.62
C ALA A 45 -20.21 -1.28 -30.17
N GLU A 46 -19.89 -2.56 -29.96
CA GLU A 46 -19.26 -2.98 -28.71
C GLU A 46 -18.23 -1.92 -28.33
N PRO A 47 -18.13 -1.50 -27.05
CA PRO A 47 -17.14 -0.51 -26.68
C PRO A 47 -15.79 -1.08 -27.12
N GLU A 48 -15.21 -0.51 -28.17
CA GLU A 48 -13.78 -0.64 -28.41
C GLU A 48 -13.16 -0.21 -27.09
N GLU A 49 -12.56 -1.18 -26.41
CA GLU A 49 -11.75 -0.93 -25.24
C GLU A 49 -10.59 -0.09 -25.74
N LEU A 50 -10.81 1.24 -25.77
CA LEU A 50 -9.81 2.23 -26.09
C LEU A 50 -8.58 1.83 -25.29
N PRO A 51 -7.42 1.59 -25.93
CA PRO A 51 -6.22 1.22 -25.19
C PRO A 51 -6.06 2.26 -24.09
N ALA A 52 -6.04 1.80 -22.84
CA ALA A 52 -5.85 2.68 -21.70
C ALA A 52 -4.67 3.60 -22.06
N PRO A 53 -4.81 4.93 -21.91
CA PRO A 53 -3.76 5.86 -22.33
C PRO A 53 -2.44 5.33 -21.77
N GLU A 54 -1.39 5.22 -22.60
CA GLU A 54 -0.14 4.49 -22.30
C GLU A 54 0.45 4.82 -20.91
N HIS A 55 0.11 5.99 -20.37
CA HIS A 55 0.47 6.43 -19.03
C HIS A 55 -0.16 5.64 -17.88
N ARG A 56 -1.38 5.10 -18.06
CA ARG A 56 -2.06 4.18 -17.13
C ARG A 56 -1.74 2.71 -17.41
N ALA A 57 -1.00 2.39 -18.47
CA ALA A 57 -0.54 1.04 -18.71
C ALA A 57 0.54 0.68 -17.69
N LEU A 58 0.44 -0.54 -17.16
CA LEU A 58 1.46 -1.11 -16.30
C LEU A 58 2.77 -1.26 -17.08
N ARG A 59 3.86 -0.74 -16.52
CA ARG A 59 5.20 -0.81 -17.12
C ARG A 59 6.28 -0.94 -16.06
N ALA A 60 7.43 -1.50 -16.43
CA ALA A 60 8.63 -1.39 -15.60
C ALA A 60 9.15 0.06 -15.66
N VAL A 61 9.45 0.64 -14.50
CA VAL A 61 10.03 2.00 -14.39
C VAL A 61 11.53 1.99 -14.17
N VAL A 62 12.07 0.89 -13.62
CA VAL A 62 13.50 0.64 -13.50
C VAL A 62 13.77 -0.86 -13.48
N ARG A 63 14.91 -1.28 -14.04
CA ARG A 63 15.32 -2.70 -14.11
C ARG A 63 16.78 -2.89 -13.69
N SER A 64 17.11 -4.08 -13.19
CA SER A 64 18.51 -4.43 -12.96
C SER A 64 19.32 -4.40 -14.26
N GLY A 65 20.59 -4.04 -14.16
CA GLY A 65 21.52 -3.81 -15.26
C GLY A 65 21.40 -2.44 -15.94
N GLU A 66 20.36 -1.65 -15.65
CA GLU A 66 20.28 -0.25 -16.08
C GLU A 66 21.36 0.61 -15.39
N THR A 67 21.78 1.68 -16.04
CA THR A 67 22.83 2.57 -15.53
C THR A 67 22.32 3.34 -14.32
N ALA A 68 23.07 3.30 -13.22
CA ALA A 68 22.75 4.08 -12.03
C ALA A 68 23.34 5.50 -12.13
N PRO A 69 22.65 6.53 -11.59
CA PRO A 69 23.24 7.86 -11.45
C PRO A 69 24.51 7.81 -10.58
N GLY A 70 25.58 8.47 -11.02
CA GLY A 70 26.89 8.41 -10.35
C GLY A 70 27.78 7.25 -10.83
N GLY A 71 27.35 6.45 -11.80
CA GLY A 71 28.12 5.37 -12.41
C GLY A 71 27.65 3.98 -11.99
N GLY A 72 28.18 2.94 -12.64
CA GLY A 72 27.79 1.56 -12.38
C GLY A 72 26.40 1.18 -12.90
N ARG A 73 25.82 0.11 -12.34
CA ARG A 73 24.53 -0.45 -12.75
C ARG A 73 23.70 -0.92 -11.57
N PHE A 74 22.38 -0.75 -11.64
CA PHE A 74 21.46 -1.31 -10.64
C PHE A 74 21.54 -2.83 -10.61
N ASP A 75 21.47 -3.42 -9.42
CA ASP A 75 21.54 -4.87 -9.22
C ASP A 75 20.26 -5.42 -8.61
N ARG A 76 19.95 -5.02 -7.36
CA ARG A 76 18.76 -5.45 -6.64
C ARG A 76 18.00 -4.25 -6.12
N PHE A 77 16.68 -4.35 -6.08
CA PHE A 77 15.77 -3.33 -5.53
C PHE A 77 15.31 -3.67 -4.12
N GLY A 78 15.97 -4.61 -3.45
CA GLY A 78 15.57 -5.09 -2.15
C GLY A 78 16.69 -5.85 -1.45
N VAL A 79 16.50 -6.02 -0.14
CA VAL A 79 17.40 -6.75 0.75
C VAL A 79 16.70 -8.04 1.17
N ALA A 80 17.46 -9.13 1.30
CA ALA A 80 16.90 -10.39 1.76
C ALA A 80 16.22 -10.19 3.13
N SER A 81 15.02 -10.74 3.29
CA SER A 81 14.21 -10.62 4.51
C SER A 81 13.67 -9.22 4.84
N GLN A 82 13.93 -8.20 4.03
CA GLN A 82 13.33 -6.88 4.17
C GLN A 82 12.18 -6.67 3.16
N PRO A 83 11.17 -5.86 3.49
CA PRO A 83 10.14 -5.46 2.54
C PRO A 83 10.69 -4.60 1.40
N ILE A 84 10.13 -4.75 0.21
CA ILE A 84 10.42 -3.88 -0.93
C ILE A 84 9.27 -2.90 -1.10
N VAL A 85 9.53 -1.63 -0.87
CA VAL A 85 8.56 -0.54 -0.99
C VAL A 85 9.09 0.48 -2.00
N ALA A 86 8.21 0.92 -2.91
CA ALA A 86 8.55 1.91 -3.91
C ALA A 86 7.41 2.94 -4.04
N PRO A 87 7.24 3.87 -3.09
CA PRO A 87 6.08 4.77 -3.10
C PRO A 87 6.04 5.61 -4.38
N VAL A 88 4.82 5.92 -4.84
CA VAL A 88 4.55 6.70 -6.05
C VAL A 88 3.67 7.89 -5.73
N ASN A 89 4.02 9.08 -6.23
CA ASN A 89 3.22 10.28 -6.06
C ASN A 89 2.36 10.61 -7.30
N ALA A 90 1.52 11.64 -7.17
CA ALA A 90 0.60 12.08 -8.23
C ALA A 90 1.32 12.54 -9.53
N SER A 91 2.59 12.92 -9.44
CA SER A 91 3.44 13.31 -10.57
C SER A 91 4.10 12.12 -11.27
N GLY A 92 3.81 10.90 -10.83
CA GLY A 92 4.39 9.65 -11.35
C GLY A 92 5.87 9.47 -10.98
N GLN A 93 6.35 10.17 -9.95
CA GLN A 93 7.67 9.94 -9.39
C GLN A 93 7.60 8.70 -8.50
N VAL A 94 8.59 7.81 -8.62
CA VAL A 94 8.69 6.58 -7.82
C VAL A 94 10.01 6.61 -7.07
N ALA A 95 9.97 6.61 -5.75
CA ALA A 95 11.17 6.50 -4.92
C ALA A 95 11.47 5.02 -4.65
N PHE A 96 12.74 4.62 -4.65
CA PHE A 96 13.11 3.23 -4.42
C PHE A 96 14.52 3.06 -3.88
N TYR A 97 14.73 2.00 -3.12
CA TYR A 97 16.06 1.51 -2.73
C TYR A 97 16.68 0.67 -3.84
N ALA A 98 18.00 0.78 -4.04
CA ALA A 98 18.73 -0.16 -4.89
C ALA A 98 20.18 -0.39 -4.46
N THR A 99 20.68 -1.61 -4.67
CA THR A 99 22.12 -1.91 -4.73
C THR A 99 22.68 -1.57 -6.11
N VAL A 100 23.94 -1.17 -6.16
CA VAL A 100 24.63 -0.72 -7.38
C VAL A 100 25.96 -1.45 -7.51
N LEU A 101 26.17 -2.09 -8.66
CA LEU A 101 27.43 -2.75 -9.01
C LEU A 101 28.36 -1.80 -9.75
N HIS A 102 29.66 -2.00 -9.57
CA HIS A 102 30.72 -1.26 -10.27
C HIS A 102 30.64 0.27 -10.07
N ALA A 103 30.19 0.71 -8.89
CA ALA A 103 30.14 2.11 -8.48
C ALA A 103 30.80 2.29 -7.11
N ALA A 104 31.22 3.52 -6.78
CA ALA A 104 31.72 3.85 -5.44
C ALA A 104 30.60 3.77 -4.40
N ALA A 105 29.42 4.31 -4.74
CA ALA A 105 28.20 4.11 -3.98
C ALA A 105 27.62 2.73 -4.30
N ARG A 106 27.73 1.80 -3.35
CA ARG A 106 27.26 0.41 -3.49
C ARG A 106 25.75 0.24 -3.32
N GLU A 107 25.07 1.25 -2.78
CA GLU A 107 23.62 1.29 -2.60
C GLU A 107 23.13 2.72 -2.40
N GLY A 108 21.83 2.92 -2.50
CA GLY A 108 21.20 4.21 -2.21
C GLY A 108 19.69 4.20 -2.42
N ILE A 109 19.12 5.39 -2.23
CA ILE A 109 17.74 5.73 -2.55
C ILE A 109 17.75 6.59 -3.81
N PHE A 110 16.86 6.26 -4.73
CA PHE A 110 16.76 6.87 -6.04
C PHE A 110 15.32 7.29 -6.32
N LEU A 111 15.15 8.26 -7.21
CA LEU A 111 13.85 8.73 -7.68
C LEU A 111 13.80 8.60 -9.19
N VAL A 112 12.82 7.86 -9.72
CA VAL A 112 12.58 7.75 -11.15
C VAL A 112 11.33 8.52 -11.54
N GLN A 113 11.42 9.30 -12.62
CA GLN A 113 10.30 9.98 -13.25
C GLN A 113 10.49 9.95 -14.77
N SER A 114 9.48 9.47 -15.49
CA SER A 114 9.50 9.43 -16.97
C SER A 114 10.78 8.78 -17.56
N GLY A 115 11.28 7.73 -16.91
CA GLY A 115 12.50 7.00 -17.32
C GLY A 115 13.82 7.68 -16.91
N HIS A 116 13.78 8.88 -16.35
CA HIS A 116 14.95 9.56 -15.80
C HIS A 116 15.11 9.20 -14.32
N VAL A 117 16.24 8.59 -13.98
CA VAL A 117 16.59 8.25 -12.60
C VAL A 117 17.53 9.30 -12.04
N THR A 118 17.24 9.78 -10.84
CA THR A 118 18.05 10.72 -10.09
C THR A 118 18.48 10.10 -8.76
N LYS A 119 19.67 10.45 -8.29
CA LYS A 119 20.15 10.06 -6.96
C LYS A 119 19.48 10.96 -5.92
N VAL A 120 18.84 10.36 -4.92
CA VAL A 120 18.29 11.07 -3.75
C VAL A 120 19.35 11.12 -2.66
N ALA A 121 19.84 9.95 -2.27
CA ALA A 121 20.89 9.78 -1.29
C ALA A 121 21.59 8.44 -1.54
N ALA A 122 22.89 8.37 -1.40
CA ALA A 122 23.63 7.13 -1.60
C ALA A 122 24.74 6.93 -0.59
N PHE A 123 25.24 5.70 -0.52
CA PHE A 123 26.37 5.32 0.33
C PHE A 123 27.56 6.27 0.07
N GLY A 124 28.11 6.82 1.15
CA GLY A 124 29.24 7.74 1.12
C GLY A 124 28.88 9.21 0.89
N ASP A 125 27.59 9.56 0.73
CA ASP A 125 27.19 10.96 0.64
C ASP A 125 27.47 11.71 1.94
N ASP A 126 28.09 12.89 1.83
CA ASP A 126 28.44 13.75 2.97
C ASP A 126 27.20 14.33 3.64
N LEU A 127 27.23 14.39 4.97
CA LEU A 127 26.16 14.98 5.77
C LEU A 127 26.49 16.42 6.21
N PRO A 128 25.50 17.32 6.22
CA PRO A 128 25.63 18.59 6.92
C PRO A 128 25.89 18.33 8.41
N GLY A 129 27.05 18.76 8.91
CA GLY A 129 27.49 18.48 10.29
C GLY A 129 28.59 17.42 10.42
N GLY A 130 28.98 16.79 9.31
CA GLY A 130 30.12 15.88 9.21
C GLY A 130 29.74 14.39 9.29
N GLY A 131 30.61 13.55 8.74
CA GLY A 131 30.34 12.14 8.49
C GLY A 131 29.64 11.92 7.15
N THR A 132 29.36 10.65 6.85
CA THR A 132 28.75 10.20 5.60
C THR A 132 27.65 9.18 5.85
N LEU A 133 26.69 9.07 4.91
CA LEU A 133 25.70 8.00 4.92
C LEU A 133 26.37 6.64 4.72
N ALA A 134 26.10 5.69 5.62
CA ALA A 134 26.89 4.46 5.73
C ALA A 134 26.18 3.19 5.24
N GLU A 135 24.86 3.13 5.33
CA GLU A 135 24.07 1.96 4.93
C GLU A 135 22.61 2.36 4.71
N PHE A 136 21.91 1.62 3.85
CA PHE A 136 20.45 1.77 3.67
C PHE A 136 19.72 0.43 3.77
N ALA A 137 20.46 -0.68 3.73
CA ALA A 137 19.92 -2.02 3.72
C ALA A 137 19.21 -2.41 5.03
N GLU A 138 19.54 -1.78 6.16
CA GLU A 138 18.88 -2.01 7.45
C GLU A 138 17.41 -1.55 7.43
N GLN A 139 17.12 -0.42 6.76
CA GLN A 139 15.79 0.16 6.63
C GLN A 139 15.55 0.73 5.22
N PRO A 140 15.38 -0.12 4.19
CA PRO A 140 15.28 0.28 2.79
C PRO A 140 13.88 0.80 2.43
N LEU A 141 13.33 1.69 3.24
CA LEU A 141 11.91 2.12 3.22
C LEU A 141 11.83 3.64 3.05
N PRO A 142 12.03 4.16 1.82
CA PRO A 142 11.83 5.58 1.55
C PRO A 142 10.35 5.95 1.65
N ALA A 143 10.06 7.13 2.17
CA ALA A 143 8.76 7.79 2.04
C ALA A 143 8.86 8.94 1.04
N LEU A 144 7.83 9.17 0.22
CA LEU A 144 7.81 10.14 -0.87
C LEU A 144 6.56 11.01 -0.77
N ASN A 145 6.71 12.32 -0.95
CA ASN A 145 5.58 13.24 -1.03
C ASN A 145 5.34 13.81 -2.44
N SER A 146 4.29 14.63 -2.58
CA SER A 146 3.88 15.24 -3.85
C SER A 146 4.92 16.19 -4.46
N ALA A 147 5.77 16.79 -3.65
CA ALA A 147 6.85 17.69 -4.09
C ALA A 147 8.08 16.92 -4.61
N GLY A 148 8.12 15.59 -4.46
CA GLY A 148 9.28 14.78 -4.79
C GLY A 148 10.34 14.76 -3.69
N HIS A 149 10.01 15.25 -2.48
CA HIS A 149 10.88 15.10 -1.33
C HIS A 149 10.78 13.68 -0.78
N VAL A 150 11.91 13.18 -0.29
CA VAL A 150 12.05 11.80 0.16
C VAL A 150 12.59 11.77 1.58
N ALA A 151 11.87 11.12 2.47
CA ALA A 151 12.30 10.88 3.85
C ALA A 151 12.80 9.44 4.03
N PHE A 152 13.84 9.27 4.83
CA PHE A 152 14.42 7.97 5.16
C PHE A 152 15.23 8.03 6.46
N ALA A 153 15.50 6.87 7.06
CA ALA A 153 16.45 6.71 8.15
C ALA A 153 17.71 5.99 7.64
N ALA A 154 18.88 6.35 8.15
CA ALA A 154 20.14 5.74 7.72
C ALA A 154 21.26 5.85 8.79
N PRO A 155 22.10 4.81 8.93
CA PRO A 155 23.36 4.89 9.67
C PRO A 155 24.34 5.92 9.11
N ILE A 156 25.16 6.45 10.01
CA ILE A 156 26.16 7.50 9.74
C ILE A 156 27.55 6.99 10.12
N ALA A 157 28.52 7.15 9.23
CA ALA A 157 29.92 6.83 9.46
C ALA A 157 30.76 8.10 9.61
N GLY A 158 31.76 8.07 10.49
CA GLY A 158 32.74 9.16 10.63
C GLY A 158 32.19 10.48 11.19
N GLY A 159 30.93 10.51 11.61
CA GLY A 159 30.26 11.66 12.24
C GLY A 159 30.18 11.54 13.77
N ARG A 160 29.55 12.53 14.41
CA ARG A 160 29.24 12.48 15.86
C ARG A 160 28.04 11.58 16.17
N ALA A 161 27.07 11.54 15.26
CA ALA A 161 25.91 10.67 15.33
C ALA A 161 26.20 9.37 14.60
N THR A 162 25.56 8.28 15.04
CA THR A 162 25.66 6.95 14.43
C THR A 162 24.52 6.64 13.47
N GLU A 163 23.44 7.42 13.53
CA GLU A 163 22.21 7.23 12.75
C GLU A 163 21.42 8.53 12.73
N GLY A 164 20.52 8.70 11.77
CA GLY A 164 19.59 9.81 11.72
C GLY A 164 18.36 9.56 10.84
N VAL A 165 17.38 10.45 11.02
CA VAL A 165 16.23 10.62 10.12
C VAL A 165 16.50 11.82 9.23
N PHE A 166 16.35 11.65 7.92
CA PHE A 166 16.68 12.65 6.92
C PHE A 166 15.49 12.95 6.00
N LEU A 167 15.46 14.19 5.51
CA LEU A 167 14.59 14.64 4.44
C LEU A 167 15.47 15.16 3.30
N ALA A 168 15.38 14.53 2.13
CA ALA A 168 16.04 14.96 0.91
C ALA A 168 15.04 15.72 0.03
N GLY A 169 15.43 16.90 -0.45
CA GLY A 169 14.65 17.71 -1.36
C GLY A 169 15.52 18.53 -2.31
N ALA A 170 14.93 19.53 -2.96
CA ALA A 170 15.64 20.38 -3.92
C ALA A 170 16.81 21.16 -3.30
N GLU A 171 16.73 21.48 -2.01
CA GLU A 171 17.79 22.19 -1.25
C GLU A 171 18.91 21.26 -0.75
N GLY A 172 18.83 19.96 -1.06
CA GLY A 172 19.76 18.94 -0.60
C GLY A 172 19.21 18.12 0.57
N LEU A 173 20.12 17.53 1.33
CA LEU A 173 19.79 16.64 2.44
C LEU A 173 19.72 17.42 3.76
N ARG A 174 18.63 17.23 4.51
CA ARG A 174 18.42 17.82 5.83
C ARG A 174 18.29 16.73 6.89
N ALA A 175 19.09 16.81 7.95
CA ALA A 175 18.89 16.00 9.14
C ALA A 175 17.70 16.54 9.96
N ILE A 176 16.76 15.66 10.34
CA ILE A 176 15.57 15.96 11.13
C ILE A 176 15.77 15.56 12.59
N ALA A 177 16.43 14.43 12.82
CA ALA A 177 16.83 13.93 14.12
C ALA A 177 18.12 13.13 14.00
N LEU A 178 19.02 13.25 14.97
CA LEU A 178 20.28 12.53 15.00
C LEU A 178 20.47 11.77 16.31
N ALA A 179 21.05 10.56 16.22
CA ALA A 179 21.42 9.80 17.40
C ALA A 179 22.47 10.57 18.23
N GLY A 180 22.28 10.59 19.55
CA GLY A 180 23.07 11.38 20.49
C GLY A 180 22.47 12.74 20.86
N GLU A 181 21.42 13.20 20.17
CA GLU A 181 20.67 14.40 20.55
C GLU A 181 19.73 14.13 21.74
N ASP A 182 19.42 15.18 22.49
CA ASP A 182 18.41 15.13 23.55
C ASP A 182 17.05 14.73 22.95
N ALA A 183 16.36 13.80 23.62
CA ALA A 183 15.05 13.34 23.21
C ALA A 183 13.96 14.34 23.65
N PRO A 184 13.32 15.11 22.75
CA PRO A 184 12.37 16.14 23.14
C PRO A 184 11.19 15.55 23.91
N GLY A 185 10.74 16.24 24.96
CA GLY A 185 9.62 15.79 25.80
C GLY A 185 9.95 14.63 26.75
N LEU A 186 11.19 14.16 26.80
CA LEU A 186 11.66 13.14 27.73
C LEU A 186 12.89 13.65 28.51
N PRO A 187 12.71 14.13 29.75
CA PRO A 187 13.83 14.59 30.57
C PRO A 187 14.92 13.53 30.67
N THR A 188 16.19 13.91 30.42
CA THR A 188 17.37 13.03 30.41
C THR A 188 17.35 11.89 29.38
N GLY A 189 16.41 11.92 28.43
CA GLY A 189 16.36 10.98 27.32
C GLY A 189 17.32 11.40 26.21
N VAL A 190 17.94 10.42 25.55
CA VAL A 190 18.81 10.62 24.39
C VAL A 190 18.33 9.72 23.25
N LEU A 191 18.21 10.28 22.05
CA LEU A 191 17.88 9.53 20.84
C LEU A 191 19.04 8.58 20.51
N VAL A 192 18.77 7.30 20.25
CA VAL A 192 19.85 6.32 19.96
C VAL A 192 19.59 5.43 18.74
N GLY A 193 18.37 5.40 18.21
CA GLY A 193 18.03 4.70 16.97
C GLY A 193 16.68 5.14 16.43
N PHE A 194 16.41 4.86 15.16
CA PHE A 194 15.21 5.34 14.48
C PHE A 194 14.56 4.24 13.64
N ASP A 195 13.24 4.31 13.52
CA ASP A 195 12.49 3.59 12.51
C ASP A 195 12.29 4.44 11.26
N ALA A 196 12.01 3.77 10.14
CA ALA A 196 11.70 4.44 8.88
C ALA A 196 10.53 5.45 9.04
N PRO A 197 10.71 6.72 8.61
CA PRO A 197 9.72 7.76 8.79
C PRO A 197 8.54 7.64 7.82
N ALA A 198 7.37 8.09 8.26
CA ALA A 198 6.27 8.50 7.39
C ALA A 198 6.42 9.98 7.05
N LEU A 199 5.98 10.37 5.85
CA LEU A 199 6.09 11.73 5.30
C LEU A 199 4.76 12.13 4.65
N ASN A 200 4.31 13.36 4.85
CA ASN A 200 3.18 13.95 4.14
C ASN A 200 3.59 15.07 3.16
N ASP A 201 2.62 15.63 2.45
CA ASP A 201 2.83 16.67 1.43
C ASP A 201 3.23 18.04 2.01
N ASN A 202 3.23 18.19 3.34
CA ASN A 202 3.65 19.40 4.05
C ASN A 202 5.11 19.33 4.56
N ASP A 203 5.89 18.32 4.15
CA ASP A 203 7.21 18.00 4.71
C ASP A 203 7.19 17.76 6.23
N GLU A 204 6.08 17.26 6.74
CA GLU A 204 5.95 16.80 8.11
C GLU A 204 6.26 15.31 8.19
N LEU A 205 6.94 14.90 9.26
CA LEU A 205 7.39 13.52 9.44
C LEU A 205 6.85 12.93 10.74
N ALA A 206 6.52 11.64 10.72
CA ALA A 206 6.27 10.86 11.92
C ALA A 206 7.18 9.63 11.94
N PHE A 207 7.82 9.34 13.07
CA PHE A 207 8.70 8.18 13.21
C PHE A 207 8.78 7.72 14.65
N VAL A 208 9.04 6.44 14.86
CA VAL A 208 9.41 5.89 16.17
C VAL A 208 10.92 6.04 16.34
N ALA A 209 11.36 6.46 17.53
CA ALA A 209 12.75 6.48 17.92
C ALA A 209 12.95 5.63 19.16
N ASN A 210 14.07 4.90 19.22
CA ASN A 210 14.51 4.29 20.47
C ASN A 210 15.22 5.37 21.29
N VAL A 211 14.76 5.57 22.52
CA VAL A 211 15.27 6.58 23.44
C VAL A 211 15.89 5.91 24.65
N ARG A 212 17.16 6.20 24.91
CA ARG A 212 17.83 5.78 26.14
C ARG A 212 17.57 6.79 27.24
N ARG A 213 17.00 6.35 28.36
CA ARG A 213 16.75 7.16 29.56
C ARG A 213 17.27 6.43 30.79
N GLY A 214 18.47 6.80 31.25
CA GLY A 214 19.14 6.06 32.32
C GLY A 214 19.47 4.64 31.87
N ARG A 215 18.84 3.63 32.50
CA ARG A 215 18.96 2.21 32.12
C ARG A 215 17.82 1.72 31.23
N ASP A 216 16.80 2.55 31.00
CA ASP A 216 15.65 2.20 30.18
C ASP A 216 15.97 2.50 28.70
N MET A 217 15.45 1.65 27.82
CA MET A 217 15.32 1.90 26.39
C MET A 217 13.82 1.89 26.07
N LEU A 218 13.33 2.95 25.45
CA LEU A 218 11.91 3.19 25.24
C LEU A 218 11.63 3.42 23.76
N ASP A 219 10.52 2.90 23.27
CA ASP A 219 9.95 3.34 21.99
C ASP A 219 9.21 4.67 22.16
N VAL A 220 9.47 5.63 21.29
CA VAL A 220 8.87 6.97 21.36
C VAL A 220 8.44 7.42 19.98
N LEU A 221 7.14 7.68 19.81
CA LEU A 221 6.59 8.24 18.59
C LEU A 221 6.78 9.75 18.58
N TYR A 222 7.52 10.22 17.58
CA TYR A 222 7.77 11.63 17.33
C TYR A 222 7.02 12.15 16.10
N PHE A 223 6.67 13.43 16.14
CA PHE A 223 6.14 14.21 15.02
C PHE A 223 7.00 15.45 14.79
N TRP A 224 7.46 15.63 13.57
CA TRP A 224 8.15 16.81 13.08
C TRP A 224 7.20 17.64 12.21
N ASN A 225 6.92 18.87 12.63
CA ASN A 225 5.94 19.75 11.96
C ASN A 225 6.56 20.74 10.96
N GLY A 226 7.69 20.38 10.36
CA GLY A 226 8.49 21.29 9.51
C GLY A 226 9.42 22.24 10.28
N ARG A 227 9.21 22.42 11.60
CA ARG A 227 9.98 23.36 12.44
C ARG A 227 10.54 22.78 13.74
N ARG A 228 9.79 21.91 14.41
CA ARG A 228 10.17 21.34 15.70
C ARG A 228 9.80 19.87 15.79
N LEU A 229 10.65 19.11 16.48
CA LEU A 229 10.42 17.72 16.82
C LEU A 229 9.63 17.64 18.13
N GLN A 230 8.53 16.91 18.12
CA GLN A 230 7.60 16.82 19.26
C GLN A 230 7.30 15.36 19.59
N ARG A 231 7.37 15.01 20.88
CA ARG A 231 6.89 13.72 21.37
C ARG A 231 5.36 13.68 21.31
N LEU A 232 4.80 12.64 20.69
CA LEU A 232 3.37 12.35 20.74
C LEU A 232 3.03 11.38 21.86
N VAL A 233 3.69 10.21 21.86
CA VAL A 233 3.51 9.18 22.88
C VAL A 233 4.82 8.42 23.09
N ALA A 234 5.03 7.92 24.29
CA ALA A 234 6.16 7.04 24.62
C ALA A 234 5.66 5.75 25.27
N GLU A 235 6.45 4.70 25.14
CA GLU A 235 6.35 3.51 25.94
C GLU A 235 6.27 3.87 27.45
N GLY A 236 5.33 3.24 28.14
CA GLY A 236 5.03 3.47 29.55
C GLY A 236 4.04 4.60 29.84
N ASP A 237 3.66 5.42 28.85
CA ASP A 237 2.63 6.45 29.02
C ASP A 237 1.29 5.83 29.45
N LEU A 238 0.59 6.48 30.38
CA LEU A 238 -0.71 6.00 30.88
C LEU A 238 -1.81 6.25 29.86
N LEU A 239 -2.56 5.21 29.49
CA LEU A 239 -3.69 5.32 28.57
C LEU A 239 -4.99 5.61 29.33
N LEU A 240 -5.17 6.83 29.82
CA LEU A 240 -6.26 7.18 30.77
C LEU A 240 -7.67 6.80 30.30
N ARG A 241 -7.97 6.90 29.00
CA ARG A 241 -9.29 6.57 28.43
C ARG A 241 -9.46 5.08 28.11
N VAL A 242 -8.38 4.35 27.88
CA VAL A 242 -8.38 2.94 27.48
C VAL A 242 -8.13 2.01 28.66
N GLY A 243 -7.32 2.44 29.63
CA GLY A 243 -6.75 1.61 30.69
C GLY A 243 -5.41 0.98 30.27
N GLY A 244 -4.52 0.76 31.25
CA GLY A 244 -3.18 0.22 31.02
C GLY A 244 -2.14 1.28 30.66
N LYS A 245 -1.03 0.82 30.08
CA LYS A 245 0.09 1.66 29.61
C LYS A 245 0.39 1.37 28.14
N MET A 246 0.85 2.39 27.43
CA MET A 246 1.47 2.22 26.13
C MET A 246 2.67 1.29 26.28
N ASP A 247 2.80 0.33 25.38
CA ASP A 247 3.93 -0.59 25.31
C ASP A 247 4.53 -0.49 23.88
N LYS A 248 5.17 -1.54 23.35
CA LYS A 248 5.72 -1.59 21.98
C LYS A 248 4.90 -0.79 20.97
N ILE A 249 5.52 0.21 20.35
CA ILE A 249 4.91 1.10 19.36
C ILE A 249 5.39 0.66 17.97
N GLY A 250 4.46 0.35 17.07
CA GLY A 250 4.78 0.01 15.68
C GLY A 250 4.90 1.22 14.77
N ALA A 251 5.24 0.97 13.50
CA ALA A 251 5.56 2.04 12.57
C ALA A 251 4.34 2.94 12.30
N PRO A 252 4.52 4.28 12.32
CA PRO A 252 3.44 5.21 12.09
C PRO A 252 3.14 5.35 10.59
N ALA A 253 1.92 5.76 10.30
CA ALA A 253 1.51 6.34 9.03
C ALA A 253 0.94 7.74 9.29
N LEU A 254 1.14 8.65 8.35
CA LEU A 254 0.80 10.07 8.46
C LEU A 254 0.04 10.49 7.20
N ASN A 255 -1.11 11.16 7.36
CA ASN A 255 -1.84 11.76 6.24
C ASN A 255 -1.57 13.28 6.11
N ASN A 256 -2.13 13.89 5.07
CA ASN A 256 -1.96 15.33 4.80
C ASN A 256 -2.68 16.24 5.80
N GLY A 257 -3.63 15.70 6.57
CA GLY A 257 -4.28 16.37 7.69
C GLY A 257 -3.45 16.42 8.98
N GLY A 258 -2.26 15.79 9.01
CA GLY A 258 -1.44 15.67 10.22
C GLY A 258 -1.94 14.60 11.20
N VAL A 259 -2.82 13.71 10.75
CA VAL A 259 -3.32 12.59 11.55
C VAL A 259 -2.35 11.43 11.43
N ILE A 260 -1.97 10.87 12.58
CA ILE A 260 -1.00 9.79 12.65
C ILE A 260 -1.68 8.53 13.15
N ALA A 261 -1.68 7.49 12.33
CA ALA A 261 -2.12 6.15 12.71
C ALA A 261 -0.92 5.28 13.07
N PHE A 262 -1.03 4.48 14.12
CA PHE A 262 0.05 3.57 14.52
C PHE A 262 -0.50 2.37 15.31
N PRO A 263 0.01 1.14 15.08
CA PRO A 263 -0.31 0.01 15.94
C PRO A 263 0.52 0.10 17.23
N ALA A 264 -0.05 -0.30 18.36
CA ALA A 264 0.71 -0.42 19.60
C ALA A 264 0.15 -1.51 20.52
N ALA A 265 1.05 -2.10 21.30
CA ALA A 265 0.68 -3.00 22.40
C ALA A 265 0.22 -2.19 23.63
N ILE A 266 -0.63 -2.81 24.44
CA ILE A 266 -1.10 -2.22 25.70
C ILE A 266 -0.74 -3.14 26.85
N PHE A 267 0.13 -2.66 27.73
CA PHE A 267 0.52 -3.39 28.92
C PHE A 267 -0.50 -3.20 30.06
N ARG A 268 -0.96 -4.31 30.63
CA ARG A 268 -1.97 -4.34 31.72
C ARG A 268 -3.24 -3.53 31.41
N GLY A 269 -3.64 -3.51 30.14
CA GLY A 269 -4.92 -2.92 29.70
C GLY A 269 -6.03 -3.97 29.54
N PRO A 270 -7.25 -3.53 29.18
CA PRO A 270 -8.38 -4.42 28.91
C PRO A 270 -8.25 -5.21 27.59
N THR A 271 -7.27 -4.85 26.75
CA THR A 271 -6.92 -5.53 25.51
C THR A 271 -5.40 -5.57 25.38
N LEU A 272 -4.87 -6.46 24.54
CA LEU A 272 -3.43 -6.64 24.33
C LEU A 272 -2.80 -5.56 23.44
N GLY A 273 -3.62 -4.82 22.69
CA GLY A 273 -3.15 -3.80 21.77
C GLY A 273 -4.21 -3.40 20.76
N GLY A 274 -3.81 -2.54 19.84
CA GLY A 274 -4.67 -2.09 18.75
C GLY A 274 -4.04 -0.99 17.92
N ILE A 275 -4.87 -0.37 17.09
CA ILE A 275 -4.49 0.73 16.22
C ILE A 275 -4.98 2.03 16.84
N PHE A 276 -4.04 2.93 17.08
CA PHE A 276 -4.29 4.25 17.63
C PHE A 276 -4.24 5.31 16.54
N VAL A 277 -4.91 6.43 16.81
CA VAL A 277 -4.67 7.69 16.09
C VAL A 277 -4.25 8.79 17.04
N ALA A 278 -3.40 9.69 16.58
CA ALA A 278 -2.91 10.87 17.30
C ALA A 278 -2.54 12.01 16.32
N GLY A 279 -1.79 13.02 16.79
CA GLY A 279 -1.33 14.15 15.99
C GLY A 279 -2.38 15.25 15.93
N ALA A 280 -2.92 15.53 14.75
CA ALA A 280 -4.05 16.45 14.57
C ALA A 280 -5.36 15.91 15.20
N ARG A 281 -5.38 14.65 15.64
CA ARG A 281 -6.44 14.07 16.47
C ARG A 281 -5.91 13.80 17.89
N ASP A 282 -6.81 13.84 18.88
CA ASP A 282 -6.52 13.36 20.22
C ASP A 282 -6.15 11.86 20.19
N LEU A 283 -5.22 11.47 21.07
CA LEU A 283 -4.85 10.06 21.23
C LEU A 283 -6.10 9.21 21.56
N ARG A 284 -6.46 8.31 20.65
CA ARG A 284 -7.56 7.36 20.83
C ARG A 284 -7.24 6.01 20.22
N LEU A 285 -7.73 4.95 20.85
CA LEU A 285 -7.73 3.59 20.30
C LEU A 285 -8.90 3.48 19.33
N LEU A 286 -8.62 3.28 18.04
CA LEU A 286 -9.62 3.17 16.99
C LEU A 286 -10.10 1.72 16.82
N VAL A 287 -9.15 0.79 16.73
CA VAL A 287 -9.43 -0.64 16.56
C VAL A 287 -8.67 -1.41 17.64
N ARG A 288 -9.33 -2.33 18.34
CA ARG A 288 -8.71 -3.13 19.41
C ARG A 288 -8.68 -4.60 19.08
N ALA A 289 -7.67 -5.30 19.59
CA ALA A 289 -7.71 -6.75 19.61
C ALA A 289 -8.96 -7.19 20.40
N GLY A 290 -9.72 -8.08 19.79
CA GLY A 290 -11.01 -8.57 20.25
C GLY A 290 -12.24 -7.90 19.64
N ASP A 291 -12.07 -6.87 18.82
CA ASP A 291 -13.19 -6.37 18.00
C ASP A 291 -13.66 -7.42 17.01
N GLN A 292 -14.96 -7.39 16.70
CA GLN A 292 -15.55 -8.23 15.67
C GLN A 292 -15.57 -7.49 14.33
N THR A 293 -15.14 -8.17 13.28
CA THR A 293 -15.30 -7.70 11.90
C THR A 293 -16.76 -7.83 11.46
N PRO A 294 -17.18 -7.17 10.36
CA PRO A 294 -18.52 -7.34 9.79
C PRO A 294 -18.90 -8.81 9.49
N GLY A 295 -17.92 -9.65 9.13
CA GLY A 295 -18.09 -11.10 8.95
C GLY A 295 -18.21 -11.89 10.26
N GLY A 296 -18.19 -11.23 11.41
CA GLY A 296 -18.34 -11.81 12.75
C GLY A 296 -17.08 -12.49 13.31
N ALA A 297 -15.94 -12.40 12.62
CA ALA A 297 -14.67 -12.93 13.10
C ALA A 297 -14.03 -11.96 14.10
N MET A 298 -13.29 -12.48 15.08
CA MET A 298 -12.62 -11.66 16.10
C MET A 298 -11.21 -11.29 15.66
N ILE A 299 -10.81 -10.04 15.81
CA ILE A 299 -9.43 -9.61 15.55
C ILE A 299 -8.53 -10.11 16.68
N LEU A 300 -7.57 -10.98 16.36
CA LEU A 300 -6.63 -11.54 17.33
C LEU A 300 -5.31 -10.76 17.39
N ARG A 301 -4.81 -10.33 16.23
CA ARG A 301 -3.53 -9.64 16.07
C ARG A 301 -3.54 -8.74 14.83
N PHE A 302 -2.70 -7.71 14.84
CA PHE A 302 -2.50 -6.76 13.75
C PHE A 302 -1.15 -6.98 13.06
N SER A 303 -1.00 -6.45 11.85
CA SER A 303 0.31 -6.18 11.24
C SER A 303 1.05 -5.10 12.03
N GLU A 304 2.38 -5.13 12.02
CA GLU A 304 3.21 -4.11 12.70
C GLU A 304 3.22 -2.75 11.96
N ARG A 305 2.63 -2.71 10.75
CA ARG A 305 2.48 -1.52 9.93
C ARG A 305 1.02 -1.30 9.56
N VAL A 306 0.64 -0.04 9.50
CA VAL A 306 -0.64 0.46 9.02
C VAL A 306 -0.40 1.53 7.97
N THR A 307 -1.42 1.91 7.21
CA THR A 307 -1.40 3.09 6.34
C THR A 307 -2.68 3.88 6.54
N ILE A 308 -2.65 5.19 6.31
CA ILE A 308 -3.78 6.09 6.51
C ILE A 308 -3.96 6.97 5.27
N ASP A 309 -5.20 7.24 4.88
CA ASP A 309 -5.54 8.19 3.82
C ASP A 309 -6.02 9.54 4.38
N ASP A 310 -6.34 10.47 3.47
CA ASP A 310 -6.68 11.84 3.87
C ASP A 310 -8.09 11.97 4.48
N GLU A 311 -8.91 10.91 4.44
CA GLU A 311 -10.22 10.81 5.10
C GLU A 311 -10.15 10.04 6.43
N ASP A 312 -8.94 9.87 6.98
CA ASP A 312 -8.64 9.12 8.21
C ASP A 312 -8.97 7.61 8.12
N GLY A 313 -9.11 7.06 6.92
CA GLY A 313 -9.27 5.64 6.68
C GLY A 313 -7.95 4.89 6.82
N ILE A 314 -7.91 3.85 7.67
CA ILE A 314 -6.68 3.13 8.01
C ILE A 314 -6.71 1.72 7.44
N ALA A 315 -5.81 1.38 6.52
CA ALA A 315 -5.65 0.02 6.02
C ALA A 315 -4.59 -0.75 6.82
N PHE A 316 -4.91 -2.00 7.19
CA PHE A 316 -4.03 -2.85 7.99
C PHE A 316 -4.29 -4.35 7.76
N GLY A 317 -3.26 -5.17 7.98
CA GLY A 317 -3.39 -6.62 8.01
C GLY A 317 -3.82 -7.09 9.40
N ALA A 318 -4.62 -8.15 9.47
CA ALA A 318 -5.05 -8.74 10.73
C ALA A 318 -5.12 -10.27 10.67
N TYR A 319 -4.87 -10.91 11.80
CA TYR A 319 -5.20 -12.31 12.05
C TYR A 319 -6.56 -12.37 12.74
N LEU A 320 -7.49 -13.09 12.13
CA LEU A 320 -8.87 -13.24 12.57
C LEU A 320 -9.11 -14.63 13.14
N GLY A 321 -9.85 -14.71 14.23
CA GLY A 321 -10.32 -15.96 14.83
C GLY A 321 -11.80 -16.18 14.56
N LYS A 322 -12.14 -17.34 13.98
CA LYS A 322 -13.54 -17.78 13.80
C LYS A 322 -13.63 -19.30 13.82
N GLU A 323 -14.58 -19.86 14.57
CA GLU A 323 -14.87 -21.31 14.62
C GLU A 323 -13.66 -22.20 14.93
N GLY A 324 -12.72 -21.71 15.75
CA GLY A 324 -11.52 -22.46 16.14
C GLY A 324 -10.37 -22.43 15.12
N GLY A 325 -10.54 -21.72 14.00
CA GLY A 325 -9.49 -21.46 13.02
C GLY A 325 -9.00 -20.01 13.05
N THR A 326 -7.78 -19.81 12.54
CA THR A 326 -7.19 -18.49 12.29
C THR A 326 -7.13 -18.25 10.78
N ARG A 327 -7.43 -17.02 10.34
CA ARG A 327 -7.35 -16.59 8.94
C ARG A 327 -6.73 -15.20 8.86
N GLU A 328 -5.99 -14.92 7.81
CA GLU A 328 -5.51 -13.57 7.54
C GLU A 328 -6.59 -12.72 6.84
N ALA A 329 -6.53 -11.40 7.05
CA ALA A 329 -7.38 -10.45 6.36
C ALA A 329 -6.68 -9.10 6.15
N VAL A 330 -7.05 -8.44 5.07
CA VAL A 330 -6.85 -7.01 4.87
C VAL A 330 -8.11 -6.31 5.32
N LEU A 331 -7.98 -5.43 6.30
CA LEU A 331 -9.06 -4.66 6.88
C LEU A 331 -8.83 -3.16 6.66
N ARG A 332 -9.93 -2.43 6.74
CA ARG A 332 -9.94 -0.97 6.77
C ARG A 332 -10.72 -0.49 7.98
N GLY A 333 -10.09 0.32 8.81
CA GLY A 333 -10.71 0.99 9.95
C GLY A 333 -11.07 2.42 9.58
N GLU A 334 -12.33 2.76 9.77
CA GLU A 334 -12.86 4.10 9.54
C GLU A 334 -13.36 4.67 10.88
N PRO A 335 -13.58 5.99 11.00
CA PRO A 335 -14.13 6.59 12.21
C PRO A 335 -15.44 5.94 12.67
N ASP A 336 -16.24 5.44 11.71
CA ASP A 336 -17.59 4.92 11.94
C ASP A 336 -17.68 3.38 11.96
N GLY A 337 -16.58 2.66 11.72
CA GLY A 337 -16.60 1.20 11.75
C GLY A 337 -15.42 0.50 11.08
N LEU A 338 -15.57 -0.82 10.93
CA LEU A 338 -14.61 -1.68 10.24
C LEU A 338 -15.19 -2.17 8.92
N ALA A 339 -14.35 -2.24 7.90
CA ALA A 339 -14.64 -2.88 6.62
C ALA A 339 -13.64 -4.02 6.35
N GLU A 340 -14.15 -5.14 5.82
CA GLU A 340 -13.32 -6.22 5.28
C GLU A 340 -13.01 -5.94 3.81
N ILE A 341 -11.72 -5.81 3.48
CA ILE A 341 -11.27 -5.60 2.09
C ILE A 341 -11.05 -6.95 1.40
N ALA A 342 -10.32 -7.84 2.07
CA ALA A 342 -10.05 -9.19 1.60
C ALA A 342 -9.83 -10.11 2.81
N VAL A 343 -10.30 -11.35 2.70
CA VAL A 343 -10.18 -12.35 3.77
C VAL A 343 -9.72 -13.66 3.15
N GLU A 344 -8.78 -14.33 3.82
CA GLU A 344 -8.30 -15.64 3.42
C GLU A 344 -9.46 -16.65 3.25
N GLY A 345 -9.40 -17.43 2.17
CA GLY A 345 -10.43 -18.35 1.72
C GLY A 345 -11.54 -17.70 0.88
N ALA A 346 -11.66 -16.36 0.83
CA ALA A 346 -12.64 -15.70 -0.01
C ALA A 346 -12.24 -15.73 -1.51
N PRO A 347 -13.20 -15.69 -2.45
CA PRO A 347 -12.89 -15.58 -3.88
C PRO A 347 -12.10 -14.31 -4.19
N ALA A 348 -11.07 -14.43 -5.02
CA ALA A 348 -10.27 -13.30 -5.46
C ALA A 348 -10.75 -12.78 -6.84
N PRO A 349 -10.73 -11.45 -7.08
CA PRO A 349 -10.97 -10.88 -8.40
C PRO A 349 -10.03 -11.46 -9.45
N GLY A 350 -10.57 -11.90 -10.59
CA GLY A 350 -9.79 -12.52 -11.67
C GLY A 350 -9.50 -14.02 -11.50
N GLY A 351 -10.09 -14.69 -10.50
CA GLY A 351 -10.00 -16.14 -10.31
C GLY A 351 -9.23 -16.56 -9.05
N GLY A 352 -9.46 -17.79 -8.61
CA GLY A 352 -8.85 -18.35 -7.40
C GLY A 352 -9.47 -17.86 -6.08
N ARG A 353 -8.82 -18.20 -4.97
CA ARG A 353 -9.16 -17.74 -3.61
C ARG A 353 -7.94 -17.18 -2.91
N TYR A 354 -8.12 -16.20 -2.04
CA TYR A 354 -7.02 -15.71 -1.22
C TYR A 354 -6.48 -16.80 -0.29
N ALA A 355 -5.18 -17.04 -0.33
CA ALA A 355 -4.48 -18.05 0.47
C ALA A 355 -3.54 -17.44 1.51
N GLY A 356 -3.31 -16.13 1.44
CA GLY A 356 -2.46 -15.38 2.35
C GLY A 356 -2.15 -14.00 1.79
N PHE A 357 -1.60 -13.11 2.61
CA PHE A 357 -1.31 -11.74 2.20
C PHE A 357 0.18 -11.40 2.31
N GLY A 358 0.61 -10.41 1.52
CA GLY A 358 1.94 -9.83 1.62
C GLY A 358 2.15 -9.08 2.95
N PRO A 359 3.32 -8.44 3.14
CA PRO A 359 3.72 -7.90 4.43
C PRO A 359 2.71 -6.95 5.10
N TRP A 360 2.10 -6.03 4.34
CA TRP A 360 1.00 -5.18 4.78
C TRP A 360 0.28 -4.55 3.57
N PRO A 361 -0.99 -4.14 3.72
CA PRO A 361 -1.68 -3.31 2.74
C PRO A 361 -1.24 -1.84 2.83
N THR A 362 -1.29 -1.13 1.71
CA THR A 362 -1.09 0.32 1.65
C THR A 362 -2.36 1.04 1.21
N THR A 363 -2.54 2.31 1.56
CA THR A 363 -3.64 3.14 1.07
C THR A 363 -3.09 4.42 0.46
N ALA A 364 -3.67 4.85 -0.65
CA ALA A 364 -3.43 6.16 -1.25
C ALA A 364 -4.31 7.22 -0.57
N SER A 365 -3.99 8.50 -0.77
CA SER A 365 -4.77 9.63 -0.22
C SER A 365 -6.24 9.65 -0.66
N ASP A 366 -6.57 9.04 -1.80
CA ASP A 366 -7.92 8.90 -2.33
C ASP A 366 -8.68 7.65 -1.80
N GLY A 367 -8.11 6.95 -0.80
CA GLY A 367 -8.73 5.80 -0.15
C GLY A 367 -8.56 4.46 -0.89
N VAL A 368 -7.85 4.44 -2.03
CA VAL A 368 -7.53 3.19 -2.73
C VAL A 368 -6.54 2.38 -1.89
N THR A 369 -6.97 1.20 -1.46
CA THR A 369 -6.14 0.22 -0.75
C THR A 369 -5.51 -0.76 -1.73
N ALA A 370 -4.20 -0.99 -1.62
CA ALA A 370 -3.47 -1.97 -2.39
C ALA A 370 -2.76 -3.00 -1.52
N PHE A 371 -2.64 -4.23 -2.02
CA PHE A 371 -1.98 -5.33 -1.32
C PHE A 371 -1.50 -6.40 -2.29
N ILE A 372 -0.51 -7.18 -1.86
CA ILE A 372 -0.13 -8.44 -2.51
C ILE A 372 -0.90 -9.57 -1.82
N ALA A 373 -1.41 -10.53 -2.59
CA ALA A 373 -2.00 -11.74 -2.03
C ALA A 373 -1.55 -12.98 -2.78
N ALA A 374 -1.42 -14.07 -2.03
CA ALA A 374 -1.28 -15.42 -2.56
C ALA A 374 -2.66 -15.96 -2.97
N LEU A 375 -2.70 -16.73 -4.07
CA LEU A 375 -3.92 -17.32 -4.58
C LEU A 375 -3.84 -18.85 -4.64
N ASP A 376 -4.91 -19.50 -4.17
CA ASP A 376 -5.18 -20.90 -4.46
C ASP A 376 -5.88 -21.01 -5.82
N GLY A 377 -5.23 -21.66 -6.78
CA GLY A 377 -5.75 -21.88 -8.14
C GLY A 377 -5.12 -20.98 -9.22
N GLU A 378 -5.64 -21.09 -10.45
CA GLU A 378 -5.23 -20.25 -11.59
C GLU A 378 -5.70 -18.79 -11.42
N PRO A 379 -4.94 -17.77 -11.90
CA PRO A 379 -3.90 -17.83 -12.93
C PRO A 379 -2.46 -17.55 -12.43
N GLY A 380 -2.16 -17.80 -11.15
CA GLY A 380 -0.80 -17.63 -10.62
C GLY A 380 -0.76 -17.53 -9.09
N PRO A 381 0.38 -17.84 -8.44
CA PRO A 381 0.44 -17.99 -7.00
C PRO A 381 0.44 -16.66 -6.23
N LEU A 382 0.75 -15.53 -6.89
CA LEU A 382 0.80 -14.20 -6.28
C LEU A 382 0.30 -13.15 -7.26
N ALA A 383 -0.49 -12.21 -6.75
CA ALA A 383 -0.99 -11.07 -7.52
C ALA A 383 -1.06 -9.79 -6.68
N ALA A 384 -0.96 -8.65 -7.36
CA ALA A 384 -1.23 -7.33 -6.79
C ALA A 384 -2.69 -6.95 -7.02
N PHE A 385 -3.32 -6.49 -5.95
CA PHE A 385 -4.70 -6.02 -5.93
C PHE A 385 -4.75 -4.56 -5.51
N ALA A 386 -5.74 -3.83 -6.03
CA ALA A 386 -6.03 -2.48 -5.58
C ALA A 386 -7.51 -2.15 -5.76
N GLY A 387 -8.04 -1.28 -4.90
CA GLY A 387 -9.38 -0.71 -5.03
C GLY A 387 -9.90 -0.18 -3.70
N VAL A 388 -11.20 0.09 -3.67
CA VAL A 388 -11.94 0.52 -2.47
C VAL A 388 -12.77 -0.65 -1.92
N PRO A 389 -13.27 -0.59 -0.67
CA PRO A 389 -14.18 -1.63 -0.16
C PRO A 389 -15.30 -1.94 -1.16
N GLY A 390 -15.45 -3.22 -1.53
CA GLY A 390 -16.47 -3.69 -2.47
C GLY A 390 -16.13 -3.59 -3.97
N ASP A 391 -15.06 -2.89 -4.36
CA ASP A 391 -14.58 -2.80 -5.75
C ASP A 391 -13.05 -3.02 -5.84
N ILE A 392 -12.60 -4.14 -5.29
CA ILE A 392 -11.20 -4.58 -5.40
C ILE A 392 -11.00 -5.26 -6.75
N ARG A 393 -9.90 -4.94 -7.42
CA ARG A 393 -9.52 -5.51 -8.72
C ARG A 393 -8.10 -6.04 -8.68
N ARG A 394 -7.84 -7.10 -9.45
CA ARG A 394 -6.48 -7.55 -9.72
C ARG A 394 -5.82 -6.59 -10.71
N VAL A 395 -4.66 -6.06 -10.34
CA VAL A 395 -3.90 -5.10 -11.16
C VAL A 395 -2.77 -5.78 -11.92
N ALA A 396 -2.16 -6.80 -11.31
CA ALA A 396 -1.05 -7.51 -11.91
C ALA A 396 -0.97 -8.95 -11.37
N THR A 397 -0.65 -9.90 -12.23
CA THR A 397 -0.27 -11.26 -11.84
C THR A 397 1.00 -11.72 -12.55
N MET A 398 1.73 -12.67 -11.96
CA MET A 398 2.92 -13.24 -12.59
C MET A 398 2.56 -13.83 -13.96
N GLY A 399 3.43 -13.61 -14.96
CA GLY A 399 3.25 -14.14 -16.32
C GLY A 399 2.32 -13.32 -17.21
N GLU A 400 1.61 -12.33 -16.67
CA GLU A 400 0.77 -11.42 -17.45
C GLU A 400 1.59 -10.64 -18.48
N ALA A 401 1.10 -10.56 -19.72
CA ALA A 401 1.78 -9.84 -20.79
C ALA A 401 1.69 -8.33 -20.57
N LEU A 402 2.80 -7.63 -20.76
CA LEU A 402 2.83 -6.17 -20.67
C LEU A 402 2.46 -5.56 -22.03
N PRO A 403 1.75 -4.41 -22.07
CA PRO A 403 1.43 -3.72 -23.32
C PRO A 403 2.66 -3.36 -24.17
N GLN A 404 3.79 -3.10 -23.50
CA GLN A 404 5.07 -2.74 -24.11
C GLN A 404 5.89 -3.97 -24.56
N GLY A 405 5.34 -5.18 -24.41
CA GLY A 405 6.04 -6.44 -24.66
C GLY A 405 6.73 -7.03 -23.42
N GLY A 406 6.93 -8.34 -23.44
CA GLY A 406 7.39 -9.14 -22.30
C GLY A 406 6.26 -9.47 -21.33
N SER A 407 6.61 -10.08 -20.18
CA SER A 407 5.67 -10.45 -19.13
C SER A 407 6.12 -9.96 -17.76
N ILE A 408 5.18 -9.95 -16.82
CA ILE A 408 5.46 -9.67 -15.41
C ILE A 408 6.24 -10.85 -14.82
N GLY A 409 7.42 -10.56 -14.26
CA GLY A 409 8.23 -11.55 -13.57
C GLY A 409 7.60 -12.03 -12.26
N ARG A 410 8.30 -12.90 -11.54
CA ARG A 410 7.82 -13.34 -10.22
C ARG A 410 7.92 -12.19 -9.21
N PHE A 411 6.83 -11.95 -8.48
CA PHE A 411 6.81 -11.04 -7.34
C PHE A 411 7.94 -11.37 -6.35
N ALA A 412 8.63 -10.34 -5.86
CA ALA A 412 9.58 -10.52 -4.77
C ALA A 412 8.87 -11.03 -3.52
N LEU A 413 9.51 -11.90 -2.73
CA LEU A 413 8.90 -12.57 -1.58
C LEU A 413 8.25 -11.58 -0.59
N ASN A 414 8.92 -10.46 -0.33
CA ASN A 414 8.46 -9.41 0.57
C ASN A 414 8.06 -8.13 -0.19
N SER A 415 7.60 -8.25 -1.44
CA SER A 415 7.10 -7.08 -2.18
C SER A 415 5.88 -6.51 -1.47
N VAL A 416 5.85 -5.19 -1.34
CA VAL A 416 4.66 -4.43 -0.96
C VAL A 416 4.08 -3.82 -2.23
N ALA A 417 2.75 -3.88 -2.36
CA ALA A 417 2.05 -3.12 -3.38
C ALA A 417 1.81 -1.71 -2.82
N ALA A 418 2.46 -0.68 -3.36
CA ALA A 418 2.31 0.68 -2.86
C ALA A 418 1.27 1.45 -3.69
N ALA A 419 0.14 1.76 -3.08
CA ALA A 419 -0.89 2.62 -3.63
C ALA A 419 -0.40 4.08 -3.64
N GLY A 420 -0.69 4.80 -4.72
CA GLY A 420 -0.52 6.24 -4.78
C GLY A 420 -1.73 6.91 -5.43
N PRO A 421 -1.78 8.26 -5.41
CA PRO A 421 -2.94 9.01 -5.87
C PRO A 421 -3.30 8.74 -7.34
N GLY A 422 -4.59 8.83 -7.68
CA GLY A 422 -5.04 8.70 -9.08
C GLY A 422 -4.99 7.26 -9.60
N GLY A 423 -5.11 6.29 -8.70
CA GLY A 423 -5.05 4.86 -9.01
C GLY A 423 -3.64 4.34 -9.31
N ALA A 424 -2.62 5.10 -8.92
CA ALA A 424 -1.23 4.73 -9.08
C ALA A 424 -0.91 3.48 -8.23
N LEU A 425 -0.09 2.59 -8.77
CA LEU A 425 0.33 1.39 -8.05
C LEU A 425 1.74 1.00 -8.44
N THR A 426 2.58 0.66 -7.46
CA THR A 426 3.89 0.05 -7.71
C THR A 426 4.06 -1.28 -6.96
N PHE A 427 4.95 -2.12 -7.48
CA PHE A 427 5.39 -3.36 -6.84
C PHE A 427 6.71 -3.83 -7.48
N ALA A 428 7.41 -4.77 -6.84
CA ALA A 428 8.69 -5.27 -7.31
C ALA A 428 8.65 -6.76 -7.69
N THR A 429 9.40 -7.10 -8.74
CA THR A 429 9.65 -8.49 -9.14
C THR A 429 11.12 -8.83 -9.05
N VAL A 430 11.40 -10.12 -8.93
CA VAL A 430 12.76 -10.68 -8.97
C VAL A 430 12.96 -11.56 -10.19
N ALA A 431 14.17 -11.56 -10.73
CA ALA A 431 14.57 -12.50 -11.78
C ALA A 431 14.68 -13.93 -11.20
N GLN A 432 14.14 -14.92 -11.92
CA GLN A 432 14.26 -16.34 -11.59
C GLN A 432 15.09 -17.09 -12.62
N ASN A 433 14.98 -16.69 -13.88
CA ASN A 433 15.60 -17.38 -15.00
C ASN A 433 16.68 -16.51 -15.67
N GLU A 434 17.56 -17.17 -16.40
CA GLU A 434 18.56 -16.50 -17.23
C GLU A 434 17.85 -15.65 -18.30
N GLY A 435 18.14 -14.34 -18.32
CA GLY A 435 17.47 -13.37 -19.19
C GLY A 435 16.37 -12.53 -18.52
N GLU A 436 15.89 -12.93 -17.33
CA GLU A 436 15.00 -12.09 -16.52
C GLU A 436 15.78 -11.03 -15.74
N ARG A 437 15.09 -9.94 -15.36
CA ARG A 437 15.66 -8.84 -14.58
C ARG A 437 14.78 -8.53 -13.39
N ASN A 438 15.40 -8.17 -12.28
CA ASN A 438 14.69 -7.52 -11.19
C ASN A 438 14.09 -6.23 -11.76
N ALA A 439 12.89 -5.86 -11.31
CA ALA A 439 12.23 -4.67 -11.81
C ALA A 439 11.26 -4.11 -10.78
N ILE A 440 11.11 -2.79 -10.81
CA ILE A 440 9.99 -2.10 -10.16
C ILE A 440 9.01 -1.75 -11.26
N TYR A 441 7.76 -2.15 -11.06
CA TYR A 441 6.65 -1.84 -11.95
C TYR A 441 5.84 -0.69 -11.40
N CYS A 442 5.25 0.08 -12.30
CA CYS A 442 4.31 1.15 -11.99
C CYS A 442 3.15 1.10 -12.96
N ARG A 443 1.93 1.04 -12.43
CA ARG A 443 0.75 1.58 -13.10
C ARG A 443 0.66 3.04 -12.69
N CYS A 444 1.40 3.89 -13.39
CA CYS A 444 1.57 5.29 -12.98
C CYS A 444 0.30 6.11 -13.26
N PRO A 445 0.09 7.23 -12.54
CA PRO A 445 -1.02 8.11 -12.83
C PRO A 445 -0.83 8.70 -14.25
N GLY A 446 -1.93 8.89 -14.97
CA GLY A 446 -1.91 9.64 -16.23
C GLY A 446 -1.59 11.12 -15.97
N PRO A 447 -1.07 11.88 -16.97
CA PRO A 447 -0.93 13.32 -16.83
C PRO A 447 -2.30 13.91 -16.43
N GLY A 448 -2.38 14.44 -15.21
CA GLY A 448 -3.63 14.84 -14.60
C GLY A 448 -4.34 15.90 -15.41
N PHE A 449 -5.62 15.66 -15.71
CA PHE A 449 -6.58 16.76 -15.75
C PHE A 449 -6.56 17.39 -14.36
N LYS A 450 -6.15 18.67 -14.30
CA LYS A 450 -6.35 19.49 -13.11
C LYS A 450 -7.85 19.47 -12.79
N SER A 451 -8.22 19.01 -11.59
CA SER A 451 -9.53 19.32 -11.04
C SER A 451 -9.61 20.84 -10.91
N ASN A 452 -10.57 21.43 -11.62
CA ASN A 452 -10.97 22.84 -11.45
C ASN A 452 -11.61 23.07 -10.09
#